data_AF-A0A354HQB1-F1
#
_entry.id   AF-A0A354HQB1-F1
#
_cell.length_a   1.000
_cell.length_b   1.000
_cell.length_c   1.000
_cell.angle_alpha   90.00
_cell.angle_beta   90.00
_cell.angle_gamma   90.00
#
_symmetry.space_group_name_H-M   'P 1'
#
loop_
_entity.id
_entity.type
_entity.pdbx_description
1 polymer ?
#
loop_
_entity_poly.entity_id
_entity_poly.type
_entity_poly.pdbx_seq_one_letter_code
_entity_poly.pdbx_strand_id
1 'polypeptide(L)' 'MEIRVYPKQLKKLREEAKDKRTSIGTIVREAIDQRYQVSSEDKLKAVRKLAGINAPVSDWEQMKQEIETGTEKE' A
#
# COMPACT_ATOMS: atom_id res chain seq x y z
N MET A 1 9.77 16.84 4.25
CA MET A 1 10.43 15.53 4.39
C MET A 1 11.67 15.54 3.51
N GLU A 2 12.81 15.13 4.05
CA GLU A 2 14.10 15.16 3.34
C GLU A 2 14.74 13.78 3.35
N ILE A 3 15.40 13.39 2.26
CA ILE A 3 16.04 12.07 2.10
C ILE A 3 17.47 12.29 1.61
N ARG A 4 18.43 11.62 2.26
CA ARG A 4 19.83 11.63 1.83
C ARG A 4 20.06 10.54 0.80
N VAL A 5 20.66 10.92 -0.33
CA VAL A 5 21.05 10.01 -1.42
C VAL A 5 22.50 10.27 -1.79
N TYR A 6 23.17 9.25 -2.32
CA TYR A 6 24.55 9.43 -2.78
C TYR A 6 24.59 10.36 -4.00
N PRO A 7 25.67 11.17 -4.18
CA PRO A 7 25.76 12.11 -5.30
C PRO A 7 25.57 11.47 -6.68
N LYS A 8 26.06 10.24 -6.87
CA LYS A 8 25.88 9.48 -8.12
C LYS A 8 24.41 9.12 -8.38
N GLN A 9 23.64 8.81 -7.33
CA GLN A 9 22.20 8.52 -7.45
C GLN A 9 21.42 9.78 -7.76
N LEU A 10 21.75 10.90 -7.10
CA LEU A 10 21.12 12.19 -7.39
C LEU A 10 21.35 12.64 -8.83
N LYS A 11 22.55 12.40 -9.39
CA LYS A 11 22.84 12.68 -10.80
C LYS A 11 21.91 11.90 -11.73
N LYS A 12 21.78 10.58 -11.52
CA LYS A 12 20.86 9.74 -12.30
C LYS A 12 19.41 10.17 -12.20
N LEU A 13 18.94 10.48 -10.98
CA LEU A 13 17.58 10.96 -10.76
C LEU A 13 17.29 12.28 -11.48
N ARG A 14 18.27 13.19 -11.54
CA ARG A 14 18.14 14.46 -12.29
C ARG A 14 18.08 14.25 -13.79
N GLU A 15 18.92 13.36 -14.32
CA GLU A 15 18.93 13.01 -15.75
C GLU A 15 17.59 12.40 -16.14
N GLU A 16 17.11 11.40 -15.39
CA GLU A 16 15.84 10.74 -15.68
C GLU A 16 14.63 11.68 -15.54
N ALA A 17 14.61 12.53 -14.49
CA ALA A 17 13.55 13.51 -14.30
C ALA A 17 13.51 14.53 -15.46
N LYS A 18 14.67 14.93 -15.99
CA LYS A 18 14.77 15.81 -17.17
C LYS A 18 14.22 15.11 -18.41
N ASP A 19 14.62 13.87 -18.65
CA ASP A 19 14.20 13.10 -19.82
C ASP A 19 12.69 12.85 -19.82
N LYS A 20 12.12 12.52 -18.65
CA LYS A 20 10.67 12.31 -18.45
C LYS A 20 9.88 13.60 -18.25
N ARG A 21 10.53 14.77 -18.24
CA ARG A 21 9.92 16.10 -17.96
C ARG A 21 9.05 16.10 -16.69
N THR A 22 9.55 15.46 -15.63
CA THR A 22 8.84 15.33 -14.35
C THR A 22 9.74 15.70 -13.19
N SER A 23 9.23 15.68 -11.97
CA SER A 23 10.01 15.97 -10.77
C SER A 23 10.80 14.75 -10.29
N ILE A 24 11.94 14.96 -9.63
CA ILE A 24 12.68 13.88 -8.95
C ILE A 24 11.77 13.14 -7.96
N GLY A 25 10.90 13.87 -7.24
CA GLY A 25 9.96 13.27 -6.31
C GLY A 25 8.96 12.33 -6.99
N THR A 26 8.57 12.61 -8.23
CA THR A 26 7.74 11.72 -9.03
C THR A 26 8.47 10.43 -9.36
N ILE A 27 9.71 10.52 -9.83
CA ILE A 27 10.56 9.34 -10.11
C ILE A 27 10.73 8.47 -8.87
N VAL A 28 10.98 9.08 -7.71
CA VAL A 28 11.14 8.35 -6.45
C VAL A 28 9.84 7.65 -6.04
N ARG A 29 8.68 8.32 -6.15
CA ARG A 29 7.38 7.71 -5.84
C ARG A 29 7.07 6.55 -6.78
N GLU A 30 7.26 6.73 -8.08
CA GLU A 30 7.06 5.65 -9.07
C GLU A 30 7.94 4.44 -8.77
N ALA A 31 9.22 4.65 -8.43
CA ALA A 31 10.14 3.56 -8.09
C ALA A 31 9.72 2.83 -6.80
N ILE A 32 9.18 3.55 -5.81
CA ILE A 32 8.64 2.97 -4.58
C ILE A 32 7.38 2.16 -4.91
N ASP A 33 6.43 2.75 -5.63
CA ASP A 33 5.17 2.11 -5.99
C ASP A 33 5.43 0.83 -6.79
N GLN A 34 6.36 0.87 -7.73
CA GLN A 34 6.76 -0.31 -8.52
C GLN A 34 7.45 -1.37 -7.66
N ARG A 35 8.32 -0.97 -6.71
CA ARG A 35 9.04 -1.91 -5.84
C ARG A 35 8.12 -2.62 -4.85
N TYR A 36 7.13 -1.91 -4.32
CA TYR A 36 6.17 -2.44 -3.35
C TYR A 36 4.82 -2.77 -3.97
N GLN A 37 4.76 -2.86 -5.30
CA GLN A 37 3.55 -3.24 -6.00
C GLN A 37 3.18 -4.67 -5.59
N VAL A 38 2.09 -4.80 -4.83
CA VAL A 38 1.59 -6.11 -4.42
C VAL A 38 1.06 -6.81 -5.65
N SER A 39 1.65 -7.97 -5.97
CA SER A 39 1.22 -8.76 -7.12
C SER A 39 -0.23 -9.24 -6.94
N SER A 40 -0.93 -9.48 -8.04
CA SER A 40 -2.27 -10.08 -8.00
C SER A 40 -2.25 -11.45 -7.30
N GLU A 41 -1.13 -12.18 -7.39
CA GLU A 41 -0.93 -13.46 -6.70
C GLU A 41 -0.79 -13.27 -5.19
N ASP A 42 -0.05 -12.26 -4.74
CA ASP A 42 0.08 -11.94 -3.31
C ASP A 42 -1.27 -11.50 -2.72
N LYS A 43 -2.05 -10.71 -3.48
CA LYS A 43 -3.43 -10.36 -3.12
C LYS A 43 -4.29 -11.61 -3.00
N LEU A 44 -4.24 -12.51 -3.99
CA LEU A 44 -5.01 -13.76 -3.97
C LEU A 44 -4.59 -14.67 -2.81
N LYS A 45 -3.29 -14.74 -2.49
CA LYS A 45 -2.77 -15.48 -1.34
C LYS A 45 -3.27 -14.90 -0.02
N ALA A 46 -3.33 -13.57 0.10
CA ALA A 46 -3.90 -12.91 1.26
C ALA A 46 -5.40 -13.22 1.40
N VAL A 47 -6.18 -13.16 0.31
CA VAL A 47 -7.60 -13.54 0.30
C VAL A 47 -7.79 -15.00 0.71
N ARG A 48 -6.99 -15.93 0.18
CA ARG A 48 -7.05 -17.34 0.58
C ARG A 48 -6.72 -17.55 2.05
N LYS A 49 -5.73 -16.81 2.58
CA LYS A 49 -5.43 -16.83 4.02
C LYS A 49 -6.61 -16.33 4.83
N LEU A 50 -7.22 -15.21 4.46
CA LEU A 50 -8.39 -14.65 5.14
C LEU A 50 -9.59 -15.59 5.07
N ALA A 51 -9.88 -16.18 3.91
CA ALA A 51 -10.95 -17.17 3.75
C ALA A 51 -10.68 -18.47 4.55
N GLY A 52 -9.40 -18.82 4.73
CA GLY A 52 -8.99 -19.94 5.58
C GLY A 52 -9.09 -19.64 7.08
N ILE A 53 -9.20 -18.37 7.48
CA ILE A 53 -9.63 -18.00 8.82
C ILE A 53 -11.13 -18.27 8.84
N ASN A 54 -11.50 -19.51 9.20
CA ASN A 54 -12.87 -19.92 9.42
C ASN A 54 -13.38 -19.30 10.73
N ALA A 55 -13.30 -17.97 10.84
CA ALA A 55 -13.74 -17.23 12.00
C ALA A 55 -15.25 -17.43 12.14
N PRO A 56 -15.75 -17.74 13.35
CA PRO A 56 -17.18 -17.80 13.60
C PRO A 56 -17.71 -16.37 13.64
N VAL A 57 -17.86 -15.77 12.46
CA VAL A 57 -18.56 -14.50 12.30
C VAL A 57 -20.05 -14.79 12.14
N SER A 58 -20.87 -14.01 12.82
CA SER A 58 -22.31 -13.95 12.64
C SER A 58 -22.64 -13.46 11.22
N ASP A 59 -23.91 -13.57 10.82
CA ASP A 59 -24.36 -12.99 9.56
C ASP A 59 -23.99 -11.50 9.47
N TRP A 60 -23.71 -11.01 8.26
CA TRP A 60 -23.25 -9.65 8.04
C TRP A 60 -24.14 -8.59 8.71
N GLU A 61 -25.47 -8.76 8.68
CA GLU A 61 -26.39 -7.81 9.31
C GLU A 61 -26.23 -7.78 10.84
N GLN A 62 -26.03 -8.95 11.46
CA GLN A 62 -25.80 -9.05 12.90
C GLN A 62 -24.43 -8.47 13.28
N MET A 63 -23.37 -8.83 12.55
CA MET A 63 -22.02 -8.34 12.82
C MET A 63 -21.95 -6.81 12.65
N LYS A 64 -22.65 -6.26 11.65
CA LYS A 64 -22.74 -4.81 11.43
C LYS A 64 -23.41 -4.11 12.62
N GLN A 65 -24.52 -4.64 13.12
CA GLN A 65 -25.18 -4.10 14.32
C GLN A 65 -24.27 -4.16 15.56
N GLU A 66 -23.52 -5.26 15.74
CA GLU A 66 -22.57 -5.41 16.85
C GLU A 66 -21.43 -4.39 16.78
N ILE A 67 -20.91 -4.07 15.58
CA ILE A 67 -19.88 -3.04 15.37
C ILE A 67 -20.43 -1.64 15.66
N GLU A 68 -21.61 -1.31 15.12
CA GLU A 68 -22.24 0.00 15.30
C GLU A 68 -22.60 0.26 16.77
N THR A 69 -23.15 -0.73 17.47
CA THR A 69 -23.54 -0.61 18.89
C THR A 69 -22.36 -0.77 19.86
N GLY A 70 -21.32 -1.51 19.48
CA GLY A 70 -20.10 -1.69 20.28
C GLY A 70 -19.24 -0.42 20.40
N THR A 71 -19.43 0.55 19.50
CA THR A 71 -18.73 1.85 19.53
C THR A 71 -19.37 2.84 20.52
N GLU A 72 -20.58 2.54 21.04
CA GLU A 72 -21.33 3.42 21.95
C GLU A 72 -21.12 3.10 23.44
N LYS A 73 -20.31 2.08 23.77
CA LYS A 73 -19.97 1.71 25.16
C LYS A 73 -18.49 1.95 25.48
N GLU A 74 -18.06 3.20 25.44
CA GLU A 74 -16.89 3.72 26.17
C GLU A 74 -17.21 5.06 26.84
#